data_AF-V9H858-F1
#
_entry.id   AF-V9H858-F1
#
_cell.length_a   1.000
_cell.length_b   1.000
_cell.length_c   1.000
_cell.angle_alpha   90.00
_cell.angle_beta   90.00
_cell.angle_gamma   90.00
#
_symmetry.space_group_name_H-M   'P 1'
#
loop_
_entity.id
_entity.type
_entity.pdbx_description
1 polymer ?
#
loop_
_entity_poly.entity_id
_entity_poly.type
_entity_poly.pdbx_seq_one_letter_code
_entity_poly.pdbx_strand_id
1 'polypeptide(L)'
;MMNFKTIAIALISASLTTGALAAETVYSWRQGSHNAYSDIPLNLRMDYANKMNVRTHTVSASTDTKLKTPDSLAQRQLELSQQIAAENKKVEDENAKRTAEAAKIKEENCQQARSNLNLAQNARNKDQLIPKYTNDISRFCN
;
A
#
# COMPACT_ATOMS: atom_id res chain seq x y z
N MET A 1 14.18 -27.48 25.21
CA MET A 1 14.29 -27.92 23.80
C MET A 1 12.92 -28.42 23.38
N MET A 2 12.21 -27.66 22.57
CA MET A 2 10.82 -27.94 22.18
C MET A 2 10.83 -28.94 21.02
N ASN A 3 10.17 -30.09 21.19
CA ASN A 3 10.21 -31.21 20.27
C ASN A 3 9.64 -30.81 18.88
N PHE A 4 10.43 -30.99 17.83
CA PHE A 4 10.02 -30.69 16.44
C PHE A 4 8.71 -31.37 16.00
N LYS A 5 8.31 -32.46 16.67
CA LYS A 5 7.03 -33.16 16.43
C LYS A 5 5.79 -32.36 16.87
N THR A 6 5.89 -31.48 17.88
CA THR A 6 4.73 -30.67 18.31
C THR A 6 4.53 -29.43 17.44
N ILE A 7 5.54 -28.99 16.71
CA ILE A 7 5.45 -27.87 15.76
C ILE A 7 4.74 -28.29 14.46
N ALA A 8 4.94 -29.54 14.02
CA ALA A 8 4.32 -30.04 12.79
C ALA A 8 2.79 -30.19 12.89
N ILE A 9 2.25 -30.49 14.08
CA ILE A 9 0.80 -30.66 14.29
C ILE A 9 0.09 -29.30 14.38
N ALA A 10 0.78 -28.24 14.80
CA ALA A 10 0.23 -26.88 14.86
C ALA A 10 0.18 -26.17 13.48
N LEU A 11 0.90 -26.67 12.47
CA LEU A 11 0.94 -26.07 11.13
C LEU A 11 -0.10 -26.65 10.15
N ILE A 12 -0.72 -27.79 10.46
CA ILE A 12 -1.70 -28.44 9.56
C ILE A 12 -3.13 -27.94 9.79
N SER A 13 -3.41 -27.27 10.91
CA SER A 13 -4.73 -26.67 11.20
C SER A 13 -4.98 -25.33 10.51
N ALA A 14 -4.03 -24.82 9.72
CA ALA A 14 -4.09 -23.48 9.11
C ALA A 14 -4.52 -23.47 7.62
N SER A 15 -4.95 -24.59 7.04
CA SER A 15 -5.17 -24.70 5.59
C SER A 15 -6.62 -24.99 5.15
N LEU A 16 -7.64 -24.58 5.93
CA LEU A 16 -9.05 -24.82 5.59
C LEU A 16 -9.87 -23.58 5.19
N THR A 17 -9.24 -22.44 4.88
CA THR A 17 -9.98 -21.24 4.49
C THR A 17 -9.42 -20.55 3.25
N THR A 18 -9.35 -21.24 2.12
CA THR A 18 -9.29 -20.58 0.81
C THR A 18 -10.02 -21.41 -0.24
N GLY A 19 -11.33 -21.52 -0.02
CA GLY A 19 -12.29 -21.94 -1.02
C GLY A 19 -13.31 -20.84 -1.24
N ALA A 20 -12.87 -19.61 -1.56
CA ALA A 20 -13.73 -18.66 -2.25
C ALA A 20 -13.88 -19.15 -3.71
N LEU A 21 -14.50 -20.33 -3.85
CA LEU A 21 -15.11 -20.72 -5.10
C LEU A 21 -16.03 -19.57 -5.47
N ALA A 22 -15.95 -19.10 -6.71
CA ALA A 22 -16.91 -18.19 -7.29
C ALA A 22 -18.30 -18.84 -7.16
N ALA A 23 -18.90 -18.67 -6.00
CA ALA A 23 -20.22 -19.18 -5.71
C ALA A 23 -21.15 -18.28 -6.49
N GLU A 24 -22.00 -18.91 -7.28
CA GLU A 24 -23.21 -18.34 -7.84
C GLU A 24 -23.97 -17.66 -6.69
N THR A 25 -23.73 -16.35 -6.55
CA THR A 25 -24.22 -15.53 -5.45
C THR A 25 -25.45 -14.83 -5.98
N VAL A 26 -26.60 -15.26 -5.49
CA VAL A 26 -27.88 -14.71 -5.90
C VAL A 26 -28.19 -13.53 -4.99
N TYR A 27 -28.50 -12.39 -5.58
CA TYR A 27 -28.94 -11.21 -4.85
C TYR A 27 -30.39 -11.39 -4.43
N SER A 28 -30.71 -11.04 -3.19
CA SER A 28 -32.07 -11.08 -2.68
C SER A 28 -32.48 -9.81 -1.95
N TRP A 29 -33.73 -9.40 -2.16
CA TRP A 29 -34.32 -8.25 -1.48
C TRP A 29 -35.81 -8.47 -1.22
N ARG A 30 -36.38 -7.70 -0.29
CA ARG A 30 -37.79 -7.75 0.06
C ARG A 30 -38.63 -7.10 -1.04
N GLN A 31 -39.61 -7.82 -1.59
CA GLN A 31 -40.59 -7.28 -2.53
C GLN A 31 -42.00 -7.57 -2.00
N GLY A 32 -42.56 -6.60 -1.27
CA GLY A 32 -43.87 -6.74 -0.62
C GLY A 32 -43.87 -7.87 0.42
N SER A 33 -44.72 -8.88 0.21
CA SER A 33 -44.84 -10.05 1.08
C SER A 33 -43.83 -11.17 0.81
N HIS A 34 -43.04 -11.12 -0.28
CA HIS A 34 -42.05 -12.17 -0.63
C HIS A 34 -40.63 -11.61 -0.81
N ASN A 35 -39.65 -12.51 -1.03
CA ASN A 35 -38.28 -12.14 -1.39
C ASN A 35 -38.08 -12.35 -2.89
N ALA A 36 -37.53 -11.35 -3.56
CA ALA A 36 -37.09 -11.45 -4.95
C ALA A 36 -35.64 -11.93 -5.01
N TYR A 37 -35.30 -12.68 -6.05
CA TYR A 37 -33.98 -13.26 -6.26
C TYR A 37 -33.51 -12.96 -7.68
N SER A 38 -32.27 -12.52 -7.86
CA SER A 38 -31.70 -12.21 -9.17
C SER A 38 -30.17 -12.33 -9.17
N ASP A 39 -29.59 -12.61 -10.33
CA ASP A 39 -28.14 -12.61 -10.53
C ASP A 39 -27.55 -11.19 -10.50
N ILE A 40 -28.40 -10.17 -10.66
CA ILE A 40 -28.02 -8.76 -10.65
C ILE A 40 -28.74 -8.07 -9.48
N PRO A 41 -28.05 -7.22 -8.70
CA PRO A 41 -28.69 -6.50 -7.60
C PRO A 41 -29.73 -5.50 -8.12
N LEU A 42 -30.76 -5.25 -7.32
CA LEU A 42 -31.84 -4.31 -7.65
C LEU A 42 -31.26 -2.94 -8.06
N ASN A 43 -31.58 -2.48 -9.27
CA ASN A 43 -31.10 -1.22 -9.84
C ASN A 43 -29.56 -1.07 -9.85
N LEU A 44 -28.81 -2.17 -9.90
CA LEU A 44 -27.34 -2.18 -9.79
C LEU A 44 -26.82 -1.62 -8.44
N ARG A 45 -27.67 -1.58 -7.40
CA ARG A 45 -27.32 -1.06 -6.08
C ARG A 45 -27.14 -2.19 -5.07
N MET A 46 -25.94 -2.26 -4.50
CA MET A 46 -25.58 -3.26 -3.51
C MET A 46 -26.17 -2.98 -2.12
N ASP A 47 -26.53 -1.72 -1.87
CA ASP A 47 -26.99 -1.23 -0.56
C ASP A 47 -28.34 -1.84 -0.12
N TYR A 48 -29.13 -2.36 -1.07
CA TYR A 48 -30.49 -2.88 -0.82
C TYR A 48 -30.64 -4.36 -1.16
N ALA A 49 -29.55 -5.02 -1.55
CA ALA A 49 -29.57 -6.40 -2.00
C ALA A 49 -28.63 -7.24 -1.13
N ASN A 50 -29.19 -8.21 -0.43
CA ASN A 50 -28.42 -9.21 0.31
C ASN A 50 -27.80 -10.20 -0.66
N LYS A 51 -26.63 -10.75 -0.30
CA LYS A 51 -26.01 -11.82 -1.08
C LYS A 51 -26.33 -13.15 -0.45
N MET A 52 -26.98 -14.03 -1.19
CA MET A 52 -27.27 -15.39 -0.76
C MET A 52 -26.38 -16.37 -1.53
N ASN A 53 -25.71 -17.25 -0.80
CA ASN A 53 -25.06 -18.41 -1.40
C ASN A 53 -26.09 -19.54 -1.49
N VAL A 54 -26.42 -19.95 -2.72
CA VAL A 54 -27.46 -20.96 -2.98
C VAL A 54 -27.04 -22.34 -2.46
N ARG A 55 -25.74 -22.68 -2.57
CA ARG A 55 -25.23 -23.99 -2.15
C ARG A 55 -25.18 -24.15 -0.64
N THR A 56 -24.80 -23.09 0.08
CA THR A 56 -24.67 -23.13 1.55
C THR A 56 -25.88 -22.56 2.28
N HIS A 57 -26.87 -22.04 1.56
CA HIS A 57 -28.03 -21.32 2.10
C HIS A 57 -27.65 -20.21 3.11
N THR A 58 -26.45 -19.64 2.98
CA THR A 58 -25.98 -18.56 3.85
C THR A 58 -26.33 -17.21 3.23
N VAL A 59 -26.82 -16.28 4.05
CA VAL A 59 -27.16 -14.91 3.63
C VAL A 59 -26.19 -13.93 4.27
N SER A 60 -25.53 -13.14 3.45
CA SER A 60 -24.75 -11.98 3.87
C SER A 60 -25.61 -10.73 3.67
N ALA A 61 -25.88 -10.03 4.77
CA ALA A 61 -26.64 -8.79 4.74
C ALA A 61 -25.88 -7.72 3.96
N SER A 62 -26.61 -6.90 3.21
CA SER A 62 -26.04 -5.68 2.62
C SER A 62 -25.47 -4.82 3.74
N THR A 63 -24.17 -4.51 3.64
CA THR A 63 -23.54 -3.50 4.48
C THR A 63 -24.11 -2.16 4.06
N ASP A 64 -25.10 -1.70 4.80
CA ASP A 64 -25.70 -0.38 4.71
C ASP A 64 -24.59 0.66 4.96
N THR A 65 -23.80 0.94 3.93
CA THR A 65 -22.80 2.01 3.95
C THR A 65 -23.58 3.27 3.69
N LYS A 66 -24.45 3.63 4.63
CA LYS A 66 -25.11 4.92 4.68
C LYS A 66 -24.01 5.94 4.92
N LEU A 67 -23.32 6.32 3.85
CA LEU A 67 -22.40 7.44 3.82
C LEU A 67 -23.20 8.63 4.33
N LYS A 68 -22.90 9.01 5.58
CA LYS A 68 -23.45 10.16 6.28
C LYS A 68 -23.23 11.34 5.36
N THR A 69 -24.28 11.76 4.68
CA THR A 69 -24.20 12.84 3.70
C THR A 69 -23.99 14.12 4.51
N PRO A 70 -22.86 14.83 4.37
CA PRO A 70 -22.62 16.03 5.15
C PRO A 70 -23.68 17.09 4.82
N ASP A 71 -24.11 17.83 5.85
CA ASP A 71 -25.33 18.66 5.85
C ASP A 71 -25.28 19.85 4.86
N SER A 72 -24.14 20.15 4.21
CA SER A 72 -24.06 21.09 3.07
C SER A 72 -22.79 20.93 2.21
N LEU A 73 -22.85 21.32 0.93
CA LEU A 73 -21.69 21.35 0.01
C LEU A 73 -20.57 22.28 0.51
N ALA A 74 -20.92 23.36 1.21
CA ALA A 74 -19.96 24.33 1.74
C ALA A 74 -19.09 23.72 2.84
N GLN A 75 -19.68 22.92 3.74
CA GLN A 75 -18.90 22.19 4.76
C GLN A 75 -17.96 21.16 4.13
N ARG A 76 -18.39 20.47 3.07
CA ARG A 76 -17.54 19.52 2.35
C ARG A 76 -16.34 20.20 1.69
N GLN A 77 -16.54 21.38 1.11
CA GLN A 77 -15.45 22.16 0.52
C GLN A 77 -14.46 22.66 1.58
N LEU A 78 -14.96 23.09 2.74
CA LEU A 78 -14.11 23.54 3.85
C LEU A 78 -13.26 22.39 4.39
N GLU A 79 -13.88 21.23 4.66
CA GLU A 79 -13.19 20.05 5.17
C GLU A 79 -12.13 19.54 4.17
N LEU A 80 -12.46 19.53 2.87
CA LEU A 80 -11.52 19.18 1.81
C LEU A 80 -10.34 20.17 1.74
N SER A 81 -10.61 21.47 1.85
CA SER A 81 -9.55 22.50 1.85
C SER A 81 -8.59 22.35 3.03
N GLN A 82 -9.11 21.98 4.21
CA GLN A 82 -8.30 21.71 5.39
C GLN A 82 -7.45 20.45 5.23
N GLN A 83 -8.01 19.39 4.64
CA GLN A 83 -7.26 18.17 4.33
C GLN A 83 -6.13 18.44 3.34
N ILE A 84 -6.41 19.18 2.25
CA ILE A 84 -5.40 19.56 1.26
C ILE A 84 -4.29 20.40 1.89
N ALA A 85 -4.63 21.39 2.74
CA ALA A 85 -3.63 22.22 3.40
C ALA A 85 -2.73 21.39 4.35
N ALA A 86 -3.31 20.44 5.08
CA ALA A 86 -2.55 19.55 5.95
C ALA A 86 -1.64 18.59 5.16
N GLU A 87 -2.11 18.08 4.02
CA GLU A 87 -1.33 17.20 3.14
C GLU A 87 -0.19 17.96 2.47
N ASN A 88 -0.46 19.15 1.91
CA ASN A 88 0.57 20.01 1.33
C ASN A 88 1.68 20.32 2.34
N LYS A 89 1.32 20.64 3.59
CA LYS A 89 2.32 20.88 4.65
C LYS A 89 3.19 19.65 4.92
N LYS A 90 2.60 18.45 4.96
CA LYS A 90 3.38 17.21 5.12
C LYS A 90 4.33 16.97 3.95
N VAL A 91 3.85 17.20 2.72
CA VAL A 91 4.66 17.04 1.51
C VAL A 91 5.81 18.04 1.48
N GLU A 92 5.57 19.30 1.89
CA GLU A 92 6.62 20.32 2.02
C GLU A 92 7.67 19.91 3.06
N ASP A 93 7.25 19.47 4.24
CA ASP A 93 8.16 19.01 5.30
C ASP A 93 8.99 17.78 4.87
N GLU A 94 8.38 16.83 4.16
CA GLU A 94 9.07 15.65 3.61
C GLU A 94 10.04 16.02 2.48
N ASN A 95 9.65 16.91 1.58
CA ASN A 95 10.54 17.40 0.52
C ASN A 95 11.72 18.18 1.08
N ALA A 96 11.51 18.99 2.12
CA ALA A 96 12.58 19.69 2.83
C ALA A 96 13.58 18.70 3.46
N LYS A 97 13.09 17.61 4.08
CA LYS A 97 13.96 16.55 4.61
C LYS A 97 14.73 15.83 3.51
N ARG A 98 14.06 15.42 2.43
CA ARG A 98 14.68 14.70 1.32
C ARG A 98 15.76 15.52 0.61
N THR A 99 15.51 16.82 0.42
CA THR A 99 16.50 17.72 -0.19
C THR A 99 17.73 17.91 0.70
N ALA A 100 17.53 18.05 2.02
CA ALA A 100 18.62 18.12 2.99
C ALA A 100 19.44 16.81 3.05
N GLU A 101 18.78 15.65 3.04
CA GLU A 101 19.43 14.33 3.01
C GLU A 101 20.18 14.12 1.69
N ALA A 102 19.58 14.47 0.55
CA ALA A 102 20.23 14.36 -0.75
C ALA A 102 21.49 15.23 -0.85
N ALA A 103 21.47 16.43 -0.26
CA ALA A 103 22.65 17.30 -0.19
C ALA A 103 23.77 16.66 0.65
N LYS A 104 23.44 16.12 1.82
CA LYS A 104 24.41 15.40 2.67
C LYS A 104 25.00 14.17 1.97
N ILE A 105 24.15 13.34 1.36
CA ILE A 105 24.60 12.15 0.63
C ILE A 105 25.50 12.54 -0.55
N LYS A 106 25.20 13.63 -1.26
CA LYS A 106 26.06 14.15 -2.34
C LYS A 106 27.44 14.54 -1.79
N GLU A 107 27.48 15.25 -0.68
CA GLU A 107 28.73 15.67 -0.04
C GLU A 107 29.55 14.47 0.46
N GLU A 108 28.92 13.52 1.16
CA GLU A 108 29.56 12.28 1.63
C GLU A 108 30.13 11.46 0.47
N ASN A 109 29.36 11.28 -0.61
CA ASN A 109 29.82 10.57 -1.80
C ASN A 109 31.02 11.28 -2.47
N CYS A 110 31.00 12.61 -2.52
CA CYS A 110 32.13 13.38 -3.03
C CYS A 110 33.39 13.22 -2.16
N GLN A 111 33.24 13.34 -0.84
CA GLN A 111 34.35 13.16 0.11
C GLN A 111 34.92 11.74 0.03
N GLN A 112 34.06 10.73 -0.05
CA GLN A 112 34.46 9.34 -0.20
C GLN A 112 35.18 9.10 -1.53
N ALA A 113 34.70 9.66 -2.64
CA ALA A 113 35.35 9.55 -3.94
C ALA A 113 36.77 10.16 -3.92
N ARG A 114 36.95 11.31 -3.26
CA ARG A 114 38.28 11.92 -3.04
C ARG A 114 39.19 11.07 -2.15
N SER A 115 38.65 10.52 -1.06
CA SER A 115 39.40 9.62 -0.18
C SER A 115 39.85 8.36 -0.91
N ASN A 116 38.96 7.74 -1.69
CA ASN A 116 39.23 6.56 -2.50
C ASN A 116 40.31 6.82 -3.56
N LEU A 117 40.31 7.99 -4.18
CA LEU A 117 41.37 8.40 -5.11
C LEU A 117 42.73 8.44 -4.41
N ASN A 118 42.81 9.06 -3.21
CA ASN A 118 44.05 9.12 -2.44
C ASN A 118 44.56 7.73 -2.02
N LEU A 119 43.66 6.83 -1.62
CA LEU A 119 43.99 5.43 -1.34
C LEU A 119 44.47 4.68 -2.58
N ALA A 120 43.83 4.90 -3.73
CA ALA A 120 44.16 4.25 -4.99
C ALA A 120 45.55 4.59 -5.54
N GLN A 121 46.09 5.76 -5.21
CA GLN A 121 47.43 6.18 -5.63
C GLN A 121 48.54 5.23 -5.14
N ASN A 122 48.33 4.59 -3.98
CA ASN A 122 49.29 3.66 -3.37
C ASN A 122 48.93 2.18 -3.63
N ALA A 123 47.86 1.91 -4.39
CA ALA A 123 47.39 0.56 -4.65
C ALA A 123 48.18 -0.13 -5.76
N ARG A 124 48.29 -1.46 -5.67
CA ARG A 124 49.01 -2.28 -6.66
C ARG A 124 48.33 -2.29 -8.05
N ASN A 125 47.02 -2.03 -8.08
CA ASN A 125 46.16 -1.92 -9.26
C ASN A 125 45.74 -0.46 -9.55
N LYS A 126 46.59 0.52 -9.21
CA LYS A 126 46.33 1.96 -9.37
C LYS A 126 45.80 2.34 -10.75
N ASP A 127 46.31 1.71 -11.82
CA ASP A 127 45.98 2.08 -13.21
C ASP A 127 44.51 1.78 -13.56
N GLN A 128 43.86 0.88 -12.80
CA GLN A 128 42.43 0.59 -12.94
C GLN A 128 41.57 1.42 -11.98
N LEU A 129 42.09 1.74 -10.79
CA LEU A 129 41.33 2.40 -9.73
C LEU A 129 41.28 3.93 -9.88
N ILE A 130 42.38 4.55 -10.31
CA ILE A 130 42.46 6.00 -10.53
C ILE A 130 41.40 6.51 -11.51
N PRO A 131 41.23 5.95 -12.72
CA PRO A 131 40.22 6.45 -13.67
C PRO A 131 38.79 6.27 -13.14
N LYS A 132 38.51 5.18 -12.41
CA LYS A 132 37.21 4.93 -11.77
C LYS A 132 36.87 6.02 -10.75
N TYR A 133 37.77 6.27 -9.78
CA TYR A 133 37.51 7.27 -8.75
C TYR A 133 37.55 8.70 -9.26
N THR A 134 38.32 8.96 -10.33
CA THR A 134 38.26 10.25 -11.03
C THR A 134 36.89 10.48 -11.67
N ASN A 135 36.27 9.44 -12.24
CA ASN A 135 34.90 9.50 -12.74
C ASN A 135 33.89 9.70 -11.60
N ASP A 136 34.04 9.00 -10.48
CA ASP A 136 33.17 9.18 -9.30
C ASP A 136 33.25 10.62 -8.77
N ILE A 137 34.44 11.22 -8.69
CA ILE A 137 34.60 12.64 -8.33
C ILE A 137 33.84 13.54 -9.32
N SER A 138 33.97 13.29 -10.63
CA SER A 138 33.26 14.10 -11.64
C SER A 138 31.73 14.00 -11.54
N ARG A 139 31.23 12.88 -11.01
CA ARG A 139 29.79 12.58 -10.88
C ARG A 139 29.19 13.11 -9.58
N PHE A 140 29.92 13.03 -8.47
CA PHE A 140 29.39 13.37 -7.14
C PHE A 140 29.83 14.76 -6.65
N CYS A 141 30.98 15.27 -7.10
CA CYS A 141 31.53 16.55 -6.66
C CYS A 141 31.19 17.75 -7.55
N ASN A 142 30.59 17.52 -8.72
CA ASN A 142 30.10 18.58 -9.63
C ASN A 142 28.60 18.82 -9.44
#